data_AF-A0A955WTC7-F1
#
_entry.id   AF-A0A955WTC7-F1
#
_cell.length_a   1.000
_cell.length_b   1.000
_cell.length_c   1.000
_cell.angle_alpha   90.00
_cell.angle_beta   90.00
_cell.angle_gamma   90.00
#
_symmetry.space_group_name_H-M   'P 1'
#
loop_
_entity.id
_entity.type
_entity.pdbx_description
1 polymer ?
#
loop_
_entity_poly.entity_id
_entity_poly.type
_entity_poly.pdbx_seq_one_letter_code
_entity_poly.pdbx_strand_id
1 'polypeptide(L)'
;MLRFVDQVHLELVDVADPSDHAALFMALHALLPSLPAEPTDVLLSAGTPQAQTLWVVLVQAGLLDARMLQVIPPRFVPDPHPEPVRQVRLDIPGFPEIRALTAEVVRLRARVAAVAGDLIGDSAPMRRLADRLARVAVAEVPVLVLGETGAGKELVARALHQASPRAQGPFVAENCGAFAQGTLASELFGHEAGAFTGAGRAHRGVFEQAHGGTLFLDEVGELPLNVQVQLLRVLQTGELRRLGGERPVRVDVRVVAATHRELASEVAAGRFREDLYYRL
;
A
#
# COMPACT_ATOMS: atom_id res chain seq x y z
N MET A 1 -15.48 -25.33 33.42
CA MET A 1 -15.99 -26.17 32.31
C MET A 1 -14.82 -26.35 31.35
N LEU A 2 -14.13 -27.51 31.41
CA LEU A 2 -13.01 -27.80 30.53
C LEU A 2 -13.57 -27.95 29.11
N ARG A 3 -13.25 -27.00 28.21
CA ARG A 3 -13.49 -27.21 26.79
C ARG A 3 -12.46 -28.25 26.34
N PHE A 4 -12.95 -29.42 25.94
CA PHE A 4 -12.10 -30.40 25.29
C PHE A 4 -11.79 -29.92 23.88
N VAL A 5 -10.65 -30.34 23.34
CA VAL A 5 -10.33 -30.08 21.94
C VAL A 5 -11.29 -30.91 21.10
N ASP A 6 -12.27 -30.26 20.49
CA ASP A 6 -13.34 -30.95 19.76
C ASP A 6 -12.83 -31.54 18.43
N GLN A 7 -11.80 -30.93 17.82
CA GLN A 7 -11.19 -31.37 16.56
C GLN A 7 -9.69 -31.07 16.54
N VAL A 8 -8.90 -32.00 16.00
CA VAL A 8 -7.45 -31.83 15.74
C VAL A 8 -7.20 -31.96 14.25
N HIS A 9 -6.65 -30.92 13.64
CA HIS A 9 -6.21 -30.93 12.25
C HIS A 9 -4.69 -31.11 12.21
N LEU A 10 -4.22 -32.08 11.43
CA LEU A 10 -2.81 -32.33 11.22
C LEU A 10 -2.46 -32.00 9.78
N GLU A 11 -1.59 -31.00 9.59
CA GLU A 11 -0.96 -30.73 8.30
C GLU A 11 0.49 -31.20 8.34
N LEU A 12 0.85 -32.05 7.38
CA LEU A 12 2.21 -32.53 7.21
C LEU A 12 2.92 -31.65 6.20
N VAL A 13 4.11 -31.20 6.57
CA VAL A 13 4.95 -30.34 5.75
C VAL A 13 6.23 -31.07 5.44
N ASP A 14 6.52 -31.28 4.17
CA ASP A 14 7.74 -31.93 3.73
C ASP A 14 8.89 -30.91 3.68
N VAL A 15 9.88 -31.09 4.55
CA VAL A 15 11.06 -30.22 4.66
C VAL A 15 12.29 -31.10 4.76
N ALA A 16 13.18 -31.00 3.77
CA ALA A 16 14.35 -31.86 3.65
C ALA A 16 15.35 -31.68 4.82
N ASP A 17 15.48 -30.46 5.34
CA ASP A 17 16.31 -30.14 6.50
C ASP A 17 15.50 -29.33 7.53
N PRO A 18 15.08 -29.93 8.66
CA PRO A 18 14.32 -29.24 9.70
C PRO A 18 15.18 -28.29 10.56
N SER A 19 16.45 -28.09 10.24
CA SER A 19 17.30 -27.04 10.80
C SER A 19 17.42 -25.82 9.87
N ASP A 20 17.01 -25.94 8.61
CA ASP A 20 16.97 -24.85 7.65
C ASP A 20 15.77 -23.93 7.92
N HIS A 21 16.05 -22.75 8.45
CA HIS A 21 15.05 -21.76 8.81
C HIS A 21 14.33 -21.20 7.57
N ALA A 22 14.99 -21.13 6.42
CA ALA A 22 14.40 -20.62 5.19
C ALA A 22 13.41 -21.63 4.61
N ALA A 23 13.80 -22.91 4.56
CA ALA A 23 12.93 -23.99 4.10
C ALA A 23 11.69 -24.14 5.00
N LEU A 24 11.89 -24.15 6.32
CA LEU A 24 10.79 -24.19 7.29
C LEU A 24 9.87 -22.96 7.19
N PHE A 25 10.43 -21.75 7.02
CA PHE A 25 9.62 -20.54 6.87
C PHE A 25 8.75 -20.57 5.62
N MET A 26 9.31 -20.93 4.47
CA MET A 26 8.54 -21.01 3.22
C MET A 26 7.39 -22.01 3.32
N ALA A 27 7.68 -23.16 3.92
CA ALA A 27 6.71 -24.23 4.04
C ALA A 27 5.60 -23.87 5.04
N LEU A 28 5.92 -23.21 6.16
CA LEU A 28 4.93 -22.71 7.13
C LEU A 28 4.10 -21.55 6.57
N HIS A 29 4.74 -20.62 5.84
CA HIS A 29 4.07 -19.47 5.23
C HIS A 29 3.00 -19.90 4.20
N ALA A 30 3.26 -20.96 3.45
CA ALA A 30 2.31 -21.52 2.47
C ALA A 30 1.01 -22.03 3.11
N LEU A 31 1.04 -22.36 4.41
CA LEU A 31 -0.13 -22.84 5.16
C LEU A 31 -0.94 -21.71 5.80
N LEU A 32 -0.41 -20.49 5.92
CA LEU A 32 -1.12 -19.39 6.57
C LEU A 32 -2.53 -19.13 5.99
N PRO A 33 -2.75 -19.24 4.65
CA PRO A 33 -4.09 -19.07 4.08
C PRO A 33 -5.09 -20.18 4.43
N SER A 34 -4.64 -21.37 4.86
CA SER A 34 -5.52 -22.47 5.27
C SER A 34 -5.95 -22.37 6.74
N LEU A 35 -5.32 -21.48 7.51
CA LEU A 35 -5.69 -21.24 8.90
C LEU A 35 -7.05 -20.52 9.00
N PRO A 36 -7.87 -20.84 10.01
CA PRO A 36 -9.16 -20.19 10.21
C PRO A 36 -9.00 -18.69 10.47
N ALA A 37 -9.91 -17.88 9.93
CA ALA A 37 -9.92 -16.42 10.11
C ALA A 37 -10.40 -15.95 11.50
N GLU A 38 -10.62 -16.89 12.42
CA GLU A 38 -10.98 -16.62 13.81
C GLU A 38 -9.76 -16.23 14.65
N PRO A 39 -9.95 -15.64 15.86
CA PRO A 39 -8.84 -15.33 16.75
C PRO A 39 -7.98 -16.57 17.00
N THR A 40 -6.77 -16.58 16.46
CA THR A 40 -5.88 -17.73 16.51
C THR A 40 -4.88 -17.55 17.64
N ASP A 41 -4.63 -18.63 18.40
CA ASP A 41 -3.59 -18.64 19.43
C ASP A 41 -2.45 -19.55 18.98
N VAL A 42 -1.22 -19.07 19.13
CA VAL A 42 -0.01 -19.83 18.85
C VAL A 42 0.63 -20.26 20.15
N LEU A 43 0.76 -21.57 20.36
CA LEU A 43 1.38 -22.13 21.55
C LEU A 43 2.90 -22.28 21.35
N LEU A 44 3.67 -21.38 21.96
CA LEU A 44 5.14 -21.38 21.88
C LEU A 44 5.80 -22.44 22.77
N SER A 45 5.06 -23.12 23.63
CA SER A 45 5.60 -24.19 24.48
C SER A 45 5.71 -25.55 23.77
N ALA A 46 5.20 -25.67 22.54
CA ALA A 46 5.27 -26.87 21.72
C ALA A 46 6.27 -26.69 20.57
N GLY A 47 6.77 -27.80 20.01
CA GLY A 47 7.68 -27.80 18.86
C GLY A 47 9.16 -27.59 19.21
N THR A 48 9.98 -27.48 18.16
CA THR A 48 11.42 -27.24 18.25
C THR A 48 11.72 -25.73 18.44
N PRO A 49 12.90 -25.35 18.96
CA PRO A 49 13.29 -23.94 19.07
C PRO A 49 13.21 -23.17 17.74
N GLN A 50 13.54 -23.85 16.63
CA GLN A 50 13.43 -23.30 15.28
C GLN A 50 11.98 -22.98 14.93
N ALA A 51 11.06 -23.91 15.18
CA ALA A 51 9.63 -23.69 14.94
C ALA A 51 9.07 -22.56 15.82
N GLN A 52 9.48 -22.51 17.10
CA GLN A 52 9.11 -21.43 18.02
C GLN A 52 9.59 -20.06 17.53
N THR A 53 10.81 -19.98 17.01
CA THR A 53 11.37 -18.76 16.42
C THR A 53 10.53 -18.29 15.23
N LEU A 54 10.14 -19.21 14.35
CA LEU A 54 9.30 -18.87 13.19
C LEU A 54 7.93 -18.35 13.60
N TRP A 55 7.29 -18.96 14.61
CA TRP A 55 6.03 -18.47 15.16
C TRP A 55 6.13 -17.05 15.71
N VAL A 56 7.20 -16.76 16.47
CA VAL A 56 7.47 -15.40 16.96
C VAL A 56 7.65 -14.43 15.81
N VAL A 57 8.42 -14.80 14.78
CA VAL A 57 8.64 -13.97 13.60
C VAL A 57 7.34 -13.70 12.84
N LEU A 58 6.51 -14.72 12.59
CA LEU A 58 5.25 -14.58 11.86
C LEU A 58 4.28 -13.63 12.56
N VAL A 59 4.13 -13.77 13.89
CA VAL A 59 3.24 -12.91 14.68
C VAL A 59 3.81 -11.49 14.78
N GLN A 60 5.09 -11.33 15.11
CA GLN A 60 5.71 -10.00 15.26
C GLN A 60 5.77 -9.23 13.94
N ALA A 61 5.95 -9.93 12.83
CA ALA A 61 5.99 -9.32 11.52
C ALA A 61 4.60 -9.03 10.93
N GLY A 62 3.52 -9.36 11.66
CA GLY A 62 2.14 -9.14 11.22
C GLY A 62 1.68 -10.06 10.09
N LEU A 63 2.37 -11.19 9.88
CA LEU A 63 1.97 -12.20 8.89
C LEU A 63 0.84 -13.11 9.40
N LEU A 64 0.73 -13.25 10.71
CA LEU A 64 -0.30 -14.00 11.39
C LEU A 64 -0.85 -13.16 12.55
N ASP A 65 -2.14 -12.84 12.50
CA ASP A 65 -2.82 -12.16 13.61
C ASP A 65 -3.18 -13.18 14.69
N ALA A 66 -2.26 -13.37 15.63
CA ALA A 66 -2.41 -14.37 16.68
C ALA A 66 -1.81 -13.91 18.01
N ARG A 67 -2.39 -14.41 19.12
CA ARG A 67 -1.76 -14.26 20.44
C ARG A 67 -0.74 -15.36 20.63
N MET A 68 0.45 -14.99 21.08
CA MET A 68 1.46 -15.96 21.48
C MET A 68 1.23 -16.37 22.94
N LEU A 69 1.06 -17.67 23.17
CA LEU A 69 0.85 -18.24 24.50
C LEU A 69 2.04 -19.13 24.89
N GLN A 70 2.43 -19.05 26.16
CA GLN A 70 3.39 -19.93 26.78
C GLN A 70 2.73 -20.65 27.95
N VAL A 71 2.77 -21.98 27.92
CA VAL A 71 2.33 -22.85 29.01
C VAL A 71 3.54 -23.30 29.81
N ILE A 72 3.46 -23.21 31.13
CA ILE A 72 4.48 -23.70 32.06
C ILE A 72 4.13 -25.14 32.45
N PRO A 73 4.97 -26.14 32.10
CA PRO A 73 4.66 -27.53 32.44
C PRO A 73 4.71 -27.76 33.96
N PRO A 74 3.75 -28.50 34.55
CA PRO A 74 3.67 -28.73 35.99
C PRO A 74 4.94 -29.35 36.59
N ARG A 75 5.65 -30.18 35.82
CA ARG A 75 6.90 -30.83 36.25
C ARG A 75 8.06 -29.87 36.55
N PHE A 76 7.98 -28.62 36.10
CA PHE A 76 9.03 -27.62 36.29
C PHE A 76 8.72 -26.61 37.40
N VAL A 77 7.60 -26.76 38.10
CA VAL A 77 7.22 -25.90 39.22
C VAL A 77 6.79 -26.77 40.41
N PRO A 78 7.41 -26.61 41.61
CA PRO A 78 7.08 -27.41 42.80
C PRO A 78 5.63 -27.25 43.27
N ASP A 79 5.04 -26.07 43.02
CA ASP A 79 3.65 -25.72 43.31
C ASP A 79 2.97 -25.24 42.03
N PRO A 80 1.64 -25.44 41.86
CA PRO A 80 0.92 -24.96 40.68
C PRO A 80 1.11 -23.44 40.54
N HIS A 81 1.75 -23.02 39.46
CA HIS A 81 1.92 -21.60 39.18
C HIS A 81 0.53 -20.95 39.07
N PRO A 82 0.27 -19.80 39.72
CA PRO A 82 -1.06 -19.16 39.73
C PRO A 82 -1.56 -18.77 38.33
N GLU A 83 -0.63 -18.57 37.40
CA GLU A 83 -0.89 -18.31 35.98
C GLU A 83 -0.12 -19.33 35.12
N PRO A 84 -0.66 -20.54 34.91
CA PRO A 84 0.04 -21.61 34.19
C PRO A 84 0.13 -21.35 32.67
N VAL A 85 -0.69 -20.42 32.16
CA VAL A 85 -0.67 -19.94 30.78
C VAL A 85 -0.40 -18.44 30.80
N ARG A 86 0.60 -18.00 30.05
CA ARG A 86 0.98 -16.59 29.92
C ARG A 86 0.92 -16.16 28.47
N GLN A 87 0.45 -14.93 28.22
CA GLN A 87 0.60 -14.32 26.91
C GLN A 87 2.00 -13.74 26.78
N VAL A 88 2.72 -14.12 25.73
CA VAL A 88 4.03 -13.56 25.40
C VAL A 88 3.81 -12.21 24.70
N ARG A 89 4.28 -11.14 25.35
CA ARG A 89 4.18 -9.76 24.88
C ARG A 89 5.58 -9.28 24.52
N LEU A 90 5.75 -8.90 23.26
CA LEU A 90 7.01 -8.37 22.73
C LEU A 90 6.91 -6.87 22.40
N ASP A 91 5.74 -6.27 22.60
CA ASP A 91 5.47 -4.84 22.54
C ASP A 91 5.89 -4.12 23.84
N ILE A 92 7.09 -4.43 24.32
CA ILE A 92 7.67 -3.85 25.52
C ILE A 92 8.72 -2.79 25.16
N PRO A 93 8.88 -1.73 25.95
CA PRO A 93 9.92 -0.73 25.72
C PRO A 93 11.30 -1.38 25.59
N GLY A 94 12.00 -1.09 24.47
CA GLY A 94 13.34 -1.61 24.19
C GLY A 94 13.40 -2.93 23.41
N PHE A 95 12.27 -3.57 23.12
CA PHE A 95 12.24 -4.73 22.22
C PHE A 95 12.29 -4.28 20.75
N PRO A 96 13.13 -4.90 19.88
CA PRO A 96 13.25 -4.49 18.49
C PRO A 96 11.98 -4.86 17.70
N GLU A 97 11.46 -3.92 16.93
CA GLU A 97 10.43 -4.21 15.93
C GLU A 97 11.05 -5.02 14.78
N ILE A 98 10.55 -6.24 14.55
CA ILE A 98 10.95 -7.06 13.40
C ILE A 98 10.25 -6.51 12.14
N ARG A 99 10.82 -5.47 11.53
CA ARG A 99 10.32 -4.82 10.30
C ARG A 99 10.84 -5.45 9.01
N ALA A 100 10.76 -6.78 8.86
CA ALA A 100 11.30 -7.45 7.67
C ALA A 100 10.26 -7.78 6.58
N LEU A 101 8.96 -7.68 6.86
CA LEU A 101 7.94 -8.26 5.97
C LEU A 101 6.94 -7.30 5.37
N THR A 102 6.88 -6.03 5.79
CA THR A 102 5.91 -5.10 5.21
C THR A 102 6.16 -4.89 3.72
N ALA A 103 7.42 -4.74 3.29
CA ALA A 103 7.73 -4.52 1.87
C ALA A 103 7.48 -5.75 0.99
N GLU A 104 7.89 -6.95 1.44
CA GLU A 104 7.68 -8.17 0.64
C GLU A 104 6.22 -8.65 0.68
N VAL A 105 5.51 -8.48 1.81
CA VAL A 105 4.07 -8.75 1.90
C VAL A 105 3.27 -7.77 1.06
N VAL A 106 3.60 -6.48 1.11
CA VAL A 106 2.95 -5.49 0.24
C VAL A 106 3.28 -5.78 -1.22
N ARG A 107 4.51 -6.16 -1.56
CA ARG A 107 4.89 -6.59 -2.92
C ARG A 107 4.15 -7.87 -3.36
N LEU A 108 4.01 -8.86 -2.50
CA LEU A 108 3.28 -10.10 -2.81
C LEU A 108 1.78 -9.85 -2.90
N ARG A 109 1.19 -9.05 -1.99
CA ARG A 109 -0.19 -8.57 -2.08
C ARG A 109 -0.41 -7.73 -3.32
N ALA A 110 0.55 -6.93 -3.74
CA ALA A 110 0.50 -6.15 -4.97
C ALA A 110 0.51 -7.04 -6.21
N ARG A 111 1.34 -8.09 -6.19
CA ARG A 111 1.36 -9.11 -7.24
C ARG A 111 0.05 -9.88 -7.28
N VAL A 112 -0.50 -10.24 -6.12
CA VAL A 112 -1.81 -10.89 -6.01
C VAL A 112 -2.94 -9.96 -6.43
N ALA A 113 -2.96 -8.68 -6.05
CA ALA A 113 -3.97 -7.69 -6.45
C ALA A 113 -3.88 -7.34 -7.94
N ALA A 114 -2.68 -7.26 -8.50
CA ALA A 114 -2.48 -7.09 -9.95
C ALA A 114 -2.89 -8.33 -10.76
N VAL A 115 -2.91 -9.51 -10.13
CA VAL A 115 -3.29 -10.80 -10.75
C VAL A 115 -4.75 -11.19 -10.44
N ALA A 116 -5.33 -10.68 -9.35
CA ALA A 116 -6.68 -11.00 -8.87
C ALA A 116 -7.69 -9.85 -9.03
N GLY A 117 -7.23 -8.61 -9.26
CA GLY A 117 -8.05 -7.46 -9.64
C GLY A 117 -8.20 -7.31 -11.16
N ASP A 118 -8.96 -6.29 -11.60
CA ASP A 118 -9.44 -6.02 -12.97
C ASP A 118 -8.40 -6.05 -14.13
N LEU A 119 -7.10 -6.21 -13.86
CA LEU A 119 -6.05 -6.41 -14.86
C LEU A 119 -6.04 -7.86 -15.35
N ILE A 120 -6.84 -8.15 -16.37
CA ILE A 120 -6.92 -9.47 -16.98
C ILE A 120 -5.78 -9.67 -17.98
N GLY A 121 -4.96 -10.71 -17.80
CA GLY A 121 -4.04 -11.20 -18.84
C GLY A 121 -2.76 -11.87 -18.30
N ASP A 122 -2.41 -13.04 -18.87
CA ASP A 122 -1.22 -13.82 -18.50
C ASP A 122 -0.16 -13.84 -19.63
N SER A 123 -0.05 -12.75 -20.39
CA SER A 123 1.03 -12.61 -21.37
C SER A 123 2.33 -12.24 -20.67
N ALA A 124 3.48 -12.55 -21.29
CA ALA A 124 4.78 -12.19 -20.71
C ALA A 124 4.93 -10.67 -20.43
N PRO A 125 4.44 -9.74 -21.28
CA PRO A 125 4.39 -8.32 -20.96
C PRO A 125 3.55 -8.00 -19.72
N MET A 126 2.37 -8.61 -19.57
CA MET A 126 1.49 -8.39 -18.41
C MET A 126 2.11 -8.89 -17.11
N ARG A 127 2.77 -10.05 -17.12
CA ARG A 127 3.53 -10.52 -15.95
C ARG A 127 4.64 -9.56 -15.55
N ARG A 128 5.38 -9.00 -16.52
CA ARG A 128 6.42 -7.98 -16.25
C ARG A 128 5.82 -6.69 -15.69
N LEU A 129 4.64 -6.28 -16.18
CA LEU A 129 3.92 -5.14 -15.65
C LEU A 129 3.52 -5.39 -14.20
N ALA A 130 2.91 -6.54 -13.89
CA ALA A 130 2.55 -6.94 -12.53
C ALA A 130 3.77 -6.94 -11.59
N ASP A 131 4.91 -7.47 -12.03
CA ASP A 131 6.15 -7.45 -11.23
C ASP A 131 6.68 -6.03 -11.00
N ARG A 132 6.53 -5.11 -11.97
CA ARG A 132 6.90 -3.69 -11.79
C ARG A 132 5.94 -2.99 -10.83
N LEU A 133 4.64 -3.18 -10.99
CA LEU A 133 3.63 -2.64 -10.09
C LEU A 133 3.87 -3.09 -8.65
N ALA A 134 4.18 -4.37 -8.46
CA ALA A 134 4.48 -4.92 -7.15
C ALA A 134 5.66 -4.23 -6.45
N ARG A 135 6.71 -3.90 -7.20
CA ARG A 135 7.88 -3.17 -6.67
C ARG A 135 7.58 -1.70 -6.39
N VAL A 136 6.76 -1.06 -7.22
CA VAL A 136 6.48 0.38 -7.09
C VAL A 136 5.38 0.62 -6.05
N ALA A 137 4.47 -0.33 -5.81
CA ALA A 137 3.34 -0.17 -4.91
C ALA A 137 3.76 0.15 -3.45
N VAL A 138 4.87 -0.43 -2.97
CA VAL A 138 5.45 -0.15 -1.65
C VAL A 138 6.06 1.25 -1.52
N ALA A 139 6.46 1.87 -2.63
CA ALA A 139 7.12 3.16 -2.62
C ALA A 139 6.07 4.28 -2.59
N GLU A 140 6.36 5.37 -1.89
CA GLU A 140 5.48 6.55 -1.85
C GLU A 140 5.78 7.58 -2.95
N VAL A 141 6.60 7.21 -3.92
CA VAL A 141 7.00 8.09 -5.03
C VAL A 141 5.85 8.29 -6.04
N PRO A 142 5.85 9.42 -6.78
CA PRO A 142 5.01 9.60 -7.95
C PRO A 142 5.23 8.48 -8.97
N VAL A 143 4.19 8.17 -9.76
CA VAL A 143 4.24 7.13 -10.78
C VAL A 143 3.65 7.63 -12.07
N LEU A 144 4.41 7.57 -13.16
CA LEU A 144 3.93 7.83 -14.51
C LEU A 144 3.57 6.53 -15.24
N VAL A 145 2.31 6.41 -15.67
CA VAL A 145 1.77 5.29 -16.46
C VAL A 145 1.62 5.70 -17.92
N LEU A 146 2.43 5.12 -18.79
CA LEU A 146 2.39 5.37 -20.23
C LEU A 146 1.61 4.26 -20.94
N GLY A 147 0.80 4.65 -21.92
CA GLY A 147 0.08 3.69 -22.76
C GLY A 147 -0.99 4.36 -23.61
N GLU A 148 -1.43 3.65 -24.65
CA GLU A 148 -2.46 4.11 -25.58
C GLU A 148 -3.79 4.41 -24.87
N THR A 149 -4.64 5.21 -25.51
CA THR A 149 -6.00 5.47 -25.06
C THR A 149 -6.79 4.16 -25.01
N GLY A 150 -7.50 3.91 -23.92
CA GLY A 150 -8.27 2.67 -23.73
C GLY A 150 -7.47 1.46 -23.24
N ALA A 151 -6.15 1.57 -23.00
CA ALA A 151 -5.31 0.47 -22.53
C ALA A 151 -5.51 0.08 -21.03
N GLY A 152 -6.51 0.64 -20.36
CA GLY A 152 -6.80 0.33 -18.95
C GLY A 152 -5.82 0.95 -17.93
N LYS A 153 -5.25 2.13 -18.23
CA LYS A 153 -4.29 2.83 -17.33
C LYS A 153 -4.88 3.11 -15.94
N GLU A 154 -6.18 3.37 -15.85
CA GLU A 154 -6.85 3.54 -14.55
C GLU A 154 -6.84 2.26 -13.71
N LEU A 155 -6.98 1.08 -14.34
CA LEU A 155 -6.90 -0.22 -13.63
C LEU A 155 -5.50 -0.42 -13.03
N VAL A 156 -4.46 0.03 -13.74
CA VAL A 156 -3.08 0.05 -13.24
C VAL A 156 -2.96 0.94 -12.00
N ALA A 157 -3.52 2.14 -12.03
CA ALA A 157 -3.50 3.06 -10.89
C ALA A 157 -4.28 2.52 -9.69
N ARG A 158 -5.44 1.91 -9.90
CA ARG A 158 -6.25 1.27 -8.86
C ARG A 158 -5.52 0.10 -8.21
N ALA A 159 -4.94 -0.79 -9.03
CA ALA A 159 -4.14 -1.90 -8.54
C ALA A 159 -2.97 -1.40 -7.68
N LEU A 160 -2.28 -0.35 -8.13
CA LEU A 160 -1.16 0.24 -7.40
C LEU A 160 -1.59 0.86 -6.07
N HIS A 161 -2.75 1.51 -6.01
CA HIS A 161 -3.31 2.05 -4.77
C HIS A 161 -3.68 0.94 -3.76
N GLN A 162 -4.45 -0.06 -4.19
CA GLN A 162 -4.87 -1.22 -3.37
C GLN A 162 -3.67 -1.99 -2.82
N ALA A 163 -2.60 -2.01 -3.61
CA ALA A 163 -1.34 -2.65 -3.30
C ALA A 163 -0.39 -1.80 -2.44
N SER A 164 -0.76 -0.58 -2.05
CA SER A 164 0.15 0.35 -1.36
C SER A 164 -0.13 0.44 0.15
N PRO A 165 0.77 1.04 0.95
CA PRO A 165 0.48 1.40 2.33
C PRO A 165 -0.74 2.31 2.51
N ARG A 166 -1.20 2.97 1.42
CA ARG A 166 -2.33 3.91 1.41
C ARG A 166 -3.64 3.28 0.97
N ALA A 167 -3.73 1.95 0.88
CA ALA A 167 -4.92 1.24 0.40
C ALA A 167 -6.21 1.48 1.21
N GLN A 168 -6.09 1.93 2.47
CA GLN A 168 -7.25 2.32 3.29
C GLN A 168 -7.65 3.80 3.13
N GLY A 169 -6.79 4.60 2.47
CA GLY A 169 -7.05 6.01 2.19
C GLY A 169 -7.92 6.20 0.94
N PRO A 170 -8.31 7.45 0.63
CA PRO A 170 -9.11 7.74 -0.55
C PRO A 170 -8.33 7.45 -1.84
N PHE A 171 -9.02 6.89 -2.84
CA PHE A 171 -8.56 6.88 -4.23
C PHE A 171 -9.42 7.85 -5.03
N VAL A 172 -8.83 8.95 -5.48
CA VAL A 172 -9.50 9.96 -6.31
C VAL A 172 -8.94 9.87 -7.72
N ALA A 173 -9.80 9.76 -8.72
CA ALA A 173 -9.42 9.62 -10.11
C ALA A 173 -10.04 10.74 -10.93
N GLU A 174 -9.20 11.50 -11.63
CA GLU A 174 -9.62 12.65 -12.41
C GLU A 174 -9.00 12.63 -13.80
N ASN A 175 -9.80 12.93 -14.81
CA ASN A 175 -9.32 13.10 -16.18
C ASN A 175 -9.07 14.58 -16.47
N CYS A 176 -7.82 14.96 -16.66
CA CYS A 176 -7.42 16.34 -16.86
C CYS A 176 -8.01 16.97 -18.14
N GLY A 177 -8.27 16.15 -19.16
CA GLY A 177 -8.88 16.59 -20.42
C GLY A 177 -10.40 16.79 -20.35
N ALA A 178 -11.06 16.30 -19.30
CA ALA A 178 -12.52 16.45 -19.15
C ALA A 178 -12.93 17.83 -18.62
N PHE A 179 -12.00 18.57 -18.00
CA PHE A 179 -12.27 19.89 -17.45
C PHE A 179 -12.21 20.99 -18.52
N ALA A 180 -13.07 21.99 -18.40
CA ALA A 180 -12.90 23.22 -19.17
C ALA A 180 -11.57 23.89 -18.78
N GLN A 181 -10.83 24.40 -19.76
CA GLN A 181 -9.48 24.96 -19.54
C GLN A 181 -9.41 26.02 -18.42
N GLY A 182 -10.50 26.76 -18.19
CA GLY A 182 -10.57 27.79 -17.15
C GLY A 182 -10.86 27.26 -15.73
N THR A 183 -11.38 26.04 -15.59
CA THR A 183 -11.81 25.50 -14.27
C THR A 183 -10.85 24.45 -13.72
N LEU A 184 -10.03 23.82 -14.57
CA LEU A 184 -9.11 22.75 -14.18
C LEU A 184 -8.27 23.08 -12.93
N ALA A 185 -7.68 24.27 -12.85
CA ALA A 185 -6.89 24.67 -11.69
C ALA A 185 -7.75 24.76 -10.40
N SER A 186 -8.97 25.28 -10.52
CA SER A 186 -9.93 25.37 -9.42
C SER A 186 -10.37 23.99 -8.93
N GLU A 187 -10.62 23.04 -9.85
CA GLU A 187 -11.00 21.67 -9.49
C GLU A 187 -9.81 20.94 -8.83
N LEU A 188 -8.61 21.07 -9.41
CA LEU A 188 -7.44 20.38 -8.87
C LEU A 188 -7.03 20.90 -7.49
N PHE A 189 -6.89 22.22 -7.34
CA PHE A 189 -6.28 22.85 -6.17
C PHE A 189 -7.26 23.57 -5.25
N GLY A 190 -8.52 23.71 -5.65
CA GLY A 190 -9.54 24.44 -4.90
C GLY A 190 -9.46 25.96 -5.11
N HIS A 191 -10.47 26.67 -4.63
CA HIS A 191 -10.52 28.13 -4.67
C HIS A 191 -11.14 28.69 -3.40
N GLU A 192 -10.75 29.92 -3.06
CA GLU A 192 -11.42 30.72 -2.04
C GLU A 192 -12.62 31.47 -2.63
N ALA A 193 -13.56 31.87 -1.79
CA ALA A 193 -14.69 32.69 -2.22
C ALA A 193 -14.18 34.01 -2.83
N GLY A 194 -14.71 34.37 -4.01
CA GLY A 194 -14.32 35.58 -4.74
C GLY A 194 -13.04 35.45 -5.58
N ALA A 195 -12.45 34.25 -5.70
CA ALA A 195 -11.22 34.06 -6.48
C ALA A 195 -11.36 34.39 -7.98
N PHE A 196 -12.56 34.25 -8.54
CA PHE A 196 -12.90 34.60 -9.92
C PHE A 196 -14.41 34.86 -10.05
N THR A 197 -14.85 35.39 -11.19
CA THR A 197 -16.26 35.66 -11.47
C THR A 197 -17.07 34.36 -11.44
N GLY A 198 -17.96 34.22 -10.46
CA GLY A 198 -18.74 32.98 -10.23
C GLY A 198 -18.27 32.13 -9.04
N ALA A 199 -17.13 32.47 -8.41
CA ALA A 199 -16.64 31.81 -7.20
C ALA A 199 -17.41 32.27 -5.93
N GLY A 200 -18.72 31.97 -5.87
CA GLY A 200 -19.59 32.43 -4.77
C GLY A 200 -19.30 31.79 -3.40
N ARG A 201 -18.61 30.65 -3.38
CA ARG A 201 -18.22 29.91 -2.16
C ARG A 201 -16.82 29.34 -2.32
N ALA A 202 -16.13 29.09 -1.21
CA ALA A 202 -14.89 28.34 -1.25
C ALA A 202 -15.13 26.87 -1.65
N HIS A 203 -14.16 26.28 -2.33
CA HIS A 203 -14.19 24.90 -2.81
C HIS A 203 -12.87 24.19 -2.50
N ARG A 204 -12.96 22.96 -1.99
CA ARG A 204 -11.80 22.09 -1.73
C ARG A 204 -11.49 21.28 -2.99
N GLY A 205 -10.29 21.47 -3.53
CA GLY A 205 -9.87 20.77 -4.74
C GLY A 205 -9.60 19.28 -4.50
N VAL A 206 -9.42 18.53 -5.58
CA VAL A 206 -9.24 17.07 -5.54
C VAL A 206 -7.99 16.64 -4.77
N PHE A 207 -6.94 17.48 -4.73
CA PHE A 207 -5.77 17.21 -3.88
C PHE A 207 -6.12 17.18 -2.39
N GLU A 208 -7.01 18.06 -1.93
CA GLU A 208 -7.48 18.02 -0.54
C GLU A 208 -8.38 16.80 -0.29
N GLN A 209 -9.17 16.39 -1.29
CA GLN A 209 -10.04 15.22 -1.22
C GLN A 209 -9.25 13.90 -1.19
N ALA A 210 -8.10 13.86 -1.86
CA ALA A 210 -7.20 12.71 -1.91
C ALA A 210 -6.23 12.62 -0.72
N HIS A 211 -6.32 13.53 0.25
CA HIS A 211 -5.43 13.58 1.40
C HIS A 211 -5.40 12.24 2.17
N GLY A 212 -4.20 11.76 2.48
CA GLY A 212 -3.95 10.46 3.11
C GLY A 212 -4.05 9.27 2.15
N GLY A 213 -4.29 9.52 0.86
CA GLY A 213 -4.59 8.49 -0.13
C GLY A 213 -3.79 8.64 -1.43
N THR A 214 -4.43 8.37 -2.56
CA THR A 214 -3.83 8.40 -3.89
C THR A 214 -4.70 9.21 -4.86
N LEU A 215 -4.06 10.10 -5.61
CA LEU A 215 -4.68 10.87 -6.68
C LEU A 215 -4.19 10.34 -8.03
N PHE A 216 -5.12 9.83 -8.83
CA PHE A 216 -4.88 9.45 -10.22
C PHE A 216 -5.24 10.61 -11.15
N LEU A 217 -4.29 11.03 -11.97
CA LEU A 217 -4.45 12.08 -12.97
C LEU A 217 -4.30 11.47 -14.37
N ASP A 218 -5.41 11.24 -15.06
CA ASP A 218 -5.38 10.82 -16.46
C ASP A 218 -5.19 12.01 -17.39
N GLU A 219 -4.58 11.75 -18.54
CA GLU A 219 -4.24 12.76 -19.55
C GLU A 219 -3.40 13.93 -19.01
N VAL A 220 -2.37 13.65 -18.20
CA VAL A 220 -1.48 14.69 -17.62
C VAL A 220 -0.77 15.54 -18.69
N GLY A 221 -0.60 15.01 -19.90
CA GLY A 221 -0.04 15.73 -21.04
C GLY A 221 -0.94 16.85 -21.58
N GLU A 222 -2.21 16.91 -21.19
CA GLU A 222 -3.15 17.98 -21.55
C GLU A 222 -3.11 19.16 -20.57
N LEU A 223 -2.33 19.07 -19.49
CA LEU A 223 -2.27 20.12 -18.49
C LEU A 223 -1.70 21.41 -19.08
N PRO A 224 -2.38 22.56 -18.90
CA PRO A 224 -1.79 23.87 -19.18
C PRO A 224 -0.52 24.13 -18.36
N LEU A 225 0.45 24.87 -18.93
CA LEU A 225 1.74 25.13 -18.28
C LEU A 225 1.62 25.74 -16.87
N ASN A 226 0.64 26.61 -16.63
CA ASN A 226 0.41 27.21 -15.31
C ASN A 226 -0.07 26.17 -14.27
N VAL A 227 -0.85 25.18 -14.68
CA VAL A 227 -1.29 24.07 -13.83
C VAL A 227 -0.12 23.12 -13.55
N GLN A 228 0.74 22.89 -14.54
CA GLN A 228 1.98 22.10 -14.36
C GLN A 228 2.89 22.70 -13.27
N VAL A 229 3.00 24.04 -13.19
CA VAL A 229 3.77 24.71 -12.12
C VAL A 229 3.21 24.39 -10.74
N GLN A 230 1.89 24.45 -10.59
CA GLN A 230 1.23 24.19 -9.32
C GLN A 230 1.35 22.72 -8.93
N LEU A 231 1.16 21.80 -9.89
CA LEU A 231 1.36 20.37 -9.69
C LEU A 231 2.79 20.07 -9.21
N LEU A 232 3.81 20.62 -9.88
CA LEU A 232 5.21 20.46 -9.47
C LEU A 232 5.43 20.93 -8.03
N ARG A 233 4.87 22.08 -7.66
CA ARG A 233 5.00 22.62 -6.30
C ARG A 233 4.39 21.67 -5.26
N VAL A 234 3.22 21.09 -5.53
CA VAL A 234 2.60 20.11 -4.63
C VAL A 234 3.47 18.86 -4.52
N LEU A 235 3.97 18.33 -5.64
CA LEU A 235 4.86 17.17 -5.65
C LEU A 235 6.18 17.40 -4.90
N GLN A 236 6.67 18.64 -4.87
CA GLN A 236 7.92 19.01 -4.19
C GLN A 236 7.74 19.27 -2.70
N THR A 237 6.65 19.94 -2.31
CA THR A 237 6.50 20.50 -0.97
C THR A 237 5.43 19.81 -0.12
N GLY A 238 4.53 19.04 -0.74
CA GLY A 238 3.31 18.56 -0.06
C GLY A 238 2.38 19.70 0.34
N GLU A 239 2.51 20.86 -0.29
CA GLU A 239 1.70 22.04 0.00
C GLU A 239 1.09 22.60 -1.28
N LEU A 240 -0.20 22.92 -1.23
CA LEU A 240 -0.92 23.62 -2.30
C LEU A 240 -1.41 24.98 -1.82
N ARG A 241 -1.72 25.86 -2.77
CA ARG A 241 -2.45 27.10 -2.51
C ARG A 241 -3.70 27.10 -3.35
N ARG A 242 -4.84 27.36 -2.71
CA ARG A 242 -6.10 27.57 -3.40
C ARG A 242 -6.03 28.81 -4.28
N LEU A 243 -6.77 28.83 -5.38
CA LEU A 243 -6.89 30.02 -6.21
C LEU A 243 -7.50 31.16 -5.38
N GLY A 244 -6.90 32.35 -5.50
CA GLY A 244 -7.27 33.52 -4.69
C GLY A 244 -6.89 33.44 -3.21
N GLY A 245 -6.27 32.33 -2.77
CA GLY A 245 -5.85 32.11 -1.39
C GLY A 245 -4.34 32.31 -1.20
N GLU A 246 -3.95 32.92 -0.07
CA GLU A 246 -2.53 33.10 0.27
C GLU A 246 -1.98 32.00 1.19
N ARG A 247 -2.88 31.32 1.92
CA ARG A 247 -2.51 30.32 2.92
C ARG A 247 -2.16 28.99 2.25
N PRO A 248 -0.98 28.40 2.55
CA PRO A 248 -0.66 27.05 2.11
C PRO A 248 -1.54 26.04 2.84
N VAL A 249 -1.96 25.00 2.12
CA VAL A 249 -2.69 23.84 2.64
C VAL A 249 -1.78 22.63 2.48
N ARG A 250 -1.43 21.97 3.59
CA ARG A 250 -0.64 20.74 3.57
C ARG A 250 -1.49 19.57 3.11
N VAL A 251 -0.98 18.83 2.14
CA VAL A 251 -1.57 17.61 1.61
C VAL A 251 -0.52 16.51 1.57
N ASP A 252 -0.92 15.31 2.00
CA ASP A 252 -0.11 14.11 1.90
C ASP A 252 -0.80 13.16 0.93
N VAL A 253 -0.36 13.19 -0.33
CA VAL A 253 -1.03 12.52 -1.45
C VAL A 253 0.01 11.86 -2.33
N ARG A 254 -0.18 10.56 -2.60
CA ARG A 254 0.57 9.88 -3.65
C ARG A 254 -0.06 10.19 -5.01
N VAL A 255 0.74 10.66 -5.96
CA VAL A 255 0.26 10.98 -7.32
C VAL A 255 0.60 9.84 -8.29
N VAL A 256 -0.41 9.40 -9.05
CA VAL A 256 -0.25 8.50 -10.18
C VAL A 256 -0.73 9.25 -11.42
N ALA A 257 0.17 9.59 -12.34
CA ALA A 257 -0.16 10.29 -13.57
C ALA A 257 -0.22 9.31 -14.74
N ALA A 258 -1.09 9.58 -15.71
CA ALA A 258 -1.17 8.81 -16.94
C ALA A 258 -1.28 9.71 -18.17
N THR A 259 -0.76 9.23 -19.29
CA THR A 259 -0.96 9.89 -20.59
C THR A 259 -0.67 8.91 -21.74
N HIS A 260 -1.28 9.18 -22.89
CA HIS A 260 -0.93 8.54 -24.16
C HIS A 260 0.12 9.32 -24.96
N ARG A 261 0.44 10.56 -24.56
CA ARG A 261 1.41 11.42 -25.25
C ARG A 261 2.84 11.04 -24.90
N GLU A 262 3.75 11.27 -25.85
CA GLU A 262 5.18 11.16 -25.60
C GLU A 262 5.69 12.44 -24.91
N LEU A 263 5.78 12.42 -23.57
CA LEU A 263 6.14 13.61 -22.79
C LEU A 263 7.51 14.19 -23.16
N ALA A 264 8.49 13.36 -23.57
CA ALA A 264 9.78 13.86 -24.04
C ALA A 264 9.65 14.80 -25.26
N SER A 265 8.78 14.43 -26.21
CA SER A 265 8.46 15.25 -27.38
C SER A 265 7.66 16.51 -26.99
N GLU A 266 6.74 16.41 -26.01
CA GLU A 266 6.01 17.58 -25.50
C GLU A 266 6.93 18.56 -24.75
N VAL A 267 7.95 18.06 -24.04
CA VAL A 267 9.00 18.88 -23.42
C VAL A 267 9.83 19.60 -24.47
N ALA A 268 10.30 18.88 -25.49
CA ALA A 268 11.05 19.48 -26.60
C ALA A 268 10.24 20.56 -27.35
N ALA A 269 8.92 20.40 -27.41
CA ALA A 269 8.00 21.37 -28.00
C ALA A 269 7.56 22.50 -27.05
N GLY A 270 8.05 22.53 -25.81
CA GLY A 270 7.72 23.56 -24.82
C GLY A 270 6.29 23.51 -24.27
N ARG A 271 5.57 22.41 -24.51
CA ARG A 271 4.18 22.20 -24.03
C ARG A 271 4.12 21.48 -22.69
N PHE A 272 5.19 20.81 -22.31
CA PHE A 272 5.35 20.18 -21.00
C PHE A 272 6.64 20.65 -20.34
N ARG A 273 6.63 20.88 -19.04
CA ARG A 273 7.83 21.32 -18.33
C ARG A 273 8.75 20.15 -18.06
N GLU A 274 10.03 20.35 -18.34
CA GLU A 274 11.09 19.35 -18.11
C GLU A 274 11.21 18.97 -16.63
N ASP A 275 11.14 19.95 -15.72
CA ASP A 275 11.25 19.71 -14.27
C ASP A 275 10.10 18.88 -13.70
N LEU A 276 8.89 19.06 -14.21
CA LEU A 276 7.75 18.22 -13.88
C LEU A 276 7.92 16.82 -14.47
N TYR A 277 8.42 16.69 -15.70
CA TYR A 277 8.66 15.41 -16.35
C TYR A 277 9.61 14.52 -15.55
N TYR A 278 10.72 15.07 -15.05
CA TYR A 278 11.66 14.31 -14.21
C TYR A 278 11.15 14.04 -12.79
N ARG A 279 10.17 14.81 -12.31
CA ARG A 279 9.58 14.62 -10.98
C ARG A 279 8.53 13.50 -10.97
N LEU A 280 7.85 13.28 -12.10
CA LEU A 280 6.87 12.23 -12.33
C LEU A 280 7.54 10.90 -12.71
#